data_AF-A0A6P2TB28-F1
#
_entry.id   AF-A0A6P2TB28-F1
#
_cell.length_a   1.000
_cell.length_b   1.000
_cell.length_c   1.000
_cell.angle_alpha   90.00
_cell.angle_beta   90.00
_cell.angle_gamma   90.00
#
_symmetry.space_group_name_H-M   'P 1'
#
loop_
_entity.id
_entity.type
_entity.pdbx_description
1 polymer ?
#
loop_
_entity_poly.entity_id
_entity_poly.type
_entity_poly.pdbx_seq_one_letter_code
_entity_poly.pdbx_strand_id
1 'polypeptide(L)' 'MAAFAVAGGVAGRHVALVDDVMTSGATLAAAAQALKAAGAARVTNLVALRTARD' A
#
# COMPACT_ATOMS: atom_id res chain seq x y z
N MET A 1 -13.07 11.90 -3.03
CA MET A 1 -12.01 11.90 -1.99
C MET A 1 -11.22 10.61 -2.11
N ALA A 2 -9.91 10.64 -1.83
CA ALA A 2 -9.12 9.42 -1.72
C ALA A 2 -9.37 8.75 -0.35
N ALA A 3 -9.31 7.41 -0.30
CA ALA A 3 -9.55 6.64 0.94
C ALA A 3 -8.38 6.74 1.94
N PHE A 4 -7.18 7.09 1.48
CA PHE A 4 -5.96 7.16 2.28
C PHE A 4 -5.26 8.51 2.09
N ALA A 5 -4.62 8.98 3.15
CA ALA A 5 -3.74 10.14 3.15
C ALA A 5 -2.41 9.77 3.83
N VAL A 6 -1.31 10.39 3.39
CA VAL A 6 0.02 10.17 3.95
C VAL A 6 0.35 11.31 4.91
N ALA A 7 0.62 10.96 6.17
CA ALA A 7 1.16 11.89 7.14
C ALA A 7 2.68 11.72 7.20
N GLY A 8 3.44 12.78 6.87
CA GLY A 8 4.90 12.79 6.92
C GLY A 8 5.61 12.55 5.58
N GLY A 9 6.95 12.59 5.62
CA GLY A 9 7.80 12.56 4.42
C GLY A 9 8.17 11.14 3.98
N VAL A 10 7.60 10.70 2.87
CA VAL A 10 7.95 9.41 2.22
C VAL A 10 8.67 9.58 0.88
N ALA A 11 8.90 10.82 0.44
CA ALA A 11 9.55 11.14 -0.82
C ALA A 11 10.92 10.45 -0.96
N GLY A 12 11.14 9.78 -2.09
CA GLY A 12 12.37 9.07 -2.40
C GLY A 12 12.58 7.76 -1.62
N ARG A 13 11.68 7.38 -0.70
CA ARG A 13 11.84 6.19 0.14
C ARG A 13 11.27 4.93 -0.51
N HIS A 14 11.83 3.78 -0.13
CA HIS A 14 11.18 2.49 -0.33
C HIS A 14 10.35 2.15 0.92
N VAL A 15 9.04 2.05 0.76
CA VAL A 15 8.08 1.83 1.85
C VAL A 15 7.50 0.42 1.78
N ALA A 16 7.42 -0.26 2.93
CA ALA A 16 6.68 -1.51 3.05
C ALA A 16 5.28 -1.23 3.64
N LEU A 17 4.23 -1.73 2.97
CA LEU A 17 2.88 -1.83 3.51
C LEU A 17 2.70 -3.24 4.06
N VAL A 18 2.45 -3.35 5.36
CA VAL A 18 2.27 -4.64 6.04
C VAL A 18 0.80 -4.82 6.36
N ASP A 19 0.24 -5.96 6.00
CA ASP A 19 -1.14 -6.34 6.28
C ASP A 19 -1.20 -7.85 6.60
N ASP A 20 -2.22 -8.30 7.30
CA ASP A 20 -2.33 -9.71 7.66
C ASP A 20 -2.83 -10.56 6.49
N VAL A 21 -3.98 -10.22 5.92
CA VAL A 21 -4.67 -10.98 4.89
C VAL A 21 -5.09 -10.08 3.72
N MET A 22 -4.59 -10.39 2.53
CA MET A 22 -5.05 -9.73 1.31
C MET A 22 -6.19 -10.53 0.65
N THR A 23 -7.34 -9.89 0.47
CA THR A 23 -8.45 -10.44 -0.32
C THR A 23 -8.33 -10.04 -1.80
N SER A 24 -9.10 -9.05 -2.26
CA SER A 24 -9.03 -8.51 -3.63
C SER A 24 -7.77 -7.69 -3.89
N GLY A 25 -7.17 -7.14 -2.83
CA GLY A 25 -6.04 -6.22 -2.87
C GLY A 25 -6.44 -4.75 -3.05
N ALA A 26 -7.73 -4.42 -3.10
CA ALA A 26 -8.19 -3.04 -3.31
C ALA A 26 -7.68 -2.06 -2.25
N THR A 27 -7.70 -2.46 -0.98
CA THR A 27 -7.20 -1.66 0.15
C THR A 27 -5.71 -1.35 0.01
N LEU A 28 -4.88 -2.38 -0.18
CA LEU A 28 -3.44 -2.25 -0.38
C LEU A 28 -3.09 -1.44 -1.64
N ALA A 29 -3.86 -1.58 -2.71
CA ALA A 29 -3.69 -0.80 -3.93
C ALA A 29 -3.96 0.69 -3.68
N ALA A 30 -5.07 1.04 -3.01
CA ALA A 30 -5.41 2.42 -2.70
C ALA A 30 -4.38 3.07 -1.75
N ALA A 31 -3.90 2.34 -0.75
CA ALA A 31 -2.84 2.82 0.15
C ALA A 31 -1.49 3.00 -0.57
N ALA A 32 -1.11 2.06 -1.45
CA ALA A 32 0.11 2.17 -2.25
C ALA A 32 0.06 3.37 -3.20
N GLN A 33 -1.10 3.65 -3.80
CA GLN A 33 -1.31 4.84 -4.64
C GLN A 33 -1.12 6.13 -3.84
N ALA A 34 -1.65 6.22 -2.61
CA ALA A 34 -1.44 7.39 -1.76
C ALA A 34 0.05 7.60 -1.43
N LEU A 35 0.80 6.53 -1.12
CA LEU A 35 2.25 6.60 -0.90
C LEU A 35 3.03 7.01 -2.15
N LYS A 36 2.64 6.50 -3.31
CA LYS A 36 3.24 6.87 -4.60
C LYS A 36 2.98 8.33 -4.95
N ALA A 37 1.76 8.80 -4.77
CA ALA A 37 1.40 10.22 -4.94
C ALA A 37 2.18 11.12 -3.98
N ALA A 38 2.51 10.65 -2.77
CA ALA A 38 3.36 11.34 -1.81
C ALA A 38 4.88 11.24 -2.11
N GLY A 39 5.27 10.64 -3.24
CA GLY A 39 6.64 10.62 -3.72
C GLY A 39 7.47 9.40 -3.33
N ALA A 40 6.88 8.33 -2.79
CA ALA A 40 7.62 7.11 -2.47
C ALA A 40 8.27 6.50 -3.73
N ALA A 41 9.58 6.27 -3.69
CA ALA A 41 10.34 5.67 -4.80
C ALA A 41 9.87 4.25 -5.10
N ARG A 42 9.54 3.46 -4.07
CA ARG A 42 9.02 2.10 -4.20
C ARG A 42 8.03 1.79 -3.08
N VAL A 43 7.02 0.98 -3.38
CA VAL A 43 6.10 0.43 -2.38
C VAL A 43 6.09 -1.10 -2.53
N THR A 44 6.24 -1.83 -1.43
CA THR A 44 6.15 -3.30 -1.39
C THR A 44 5.07 -3.70 -0.41
N ASN A 45 4.14 -4.54 -0.84
CA ASN A 45 3.11 -5.08 0.03
C ASN A 45 3.63 -6.40 0.62
N LEU A 46 3.61 -6.51 1.94
CA LEU A 46 3.98 -7.69 2.70
C LEU A 46 2.71 -8.18 3.40
N VAL A 47 2.14 -9.26 2.88
CA VAL A 47 0.94 -9.89 3.46
C VAL A 47 1.26 -11.28 3.96
N ALA A 48 0.74 -11.67 5.11
CA ALA A 48 0.95 -13.00 5.65
C ALA A 48 0.14 -14.04 4.86
N LEU A 49 -1.08 -13.69 4.48
CA LEU A 49 -2.01 -14.57 3.76
C LEU A 49 -2.63 -13.85 2.56
N ARG A 50 -3.02 -14.62 1.55
CA ARG A 50 -3.82 -14.15 0.42
C ARG A 50 -4.98 -15.10 0.21
N THR A 51 -6.20 -14.58 0.09
CA THR A 51 -7.35 -15.41 -0.26
C THR A 51 -7.16 -15.97 -1.67
N ALA A 52 -7.53 -17.24 -1.87
CA ALA A 52 -7.56 -17.82 -3.21
C ALA A 52 -8.42 -16.95 -4.15
N ARG A 53 -8.00 -16.85 -5.40
CA ARG A 53 -8.88 -16.35 -6.45
C ARG A 53 -9.55 -17.58 -7.05
N ASP A 54 -10.88 -17.51 -7.13
CA ASP A 54 -11.68 -18.46 -7.91
C ASP A 54 -11.30 -18.40 -9.40
#